data_AF-A0A6G8CJJ6-F1
#
_entry.id   AF-A0A6G8CJJ6-F1
#
_cell.length_a   1.000
_cell.length_b   1.000
_cell.length_c   1.000
_cell.angle_alpha   90.00
_cell.angle_beta   90.00
_cell.angle_gamma   90.00
#
_symmetry.space_group_name_H-M   'P 1'
#
loop_
_entity.id
_entity.type
_entity.pdbx_description
1 polymer ?
#
loop_
_entity_poly.entity_id
_entity_poly.type
_entity_poly.pdbx_seq_one_letter_code
_entity_poly.pdbx_strand_id
1 'polypeptide(L)'
;MDLVFPLRRRAGIFKGSTVMWDHLAQTSPSIDKSTYGGWCFKGVQGNQSRVTNPCGALAETIRVPDFDFDITEVEGICNSQSEDRSFDSVQDFGRDYAAYLKVSADEAGFAVMTRHREVRLIHSPGSDTLMLQAWDGRLFVCNGGGSHHLAGAAYIAREIGRAMPLRAQLSLDCLNAPAWRWLLEQFFVLQVPRNHRVLADVAMLAGAAYLIELPVWVSQSSLLLIPSQARVSRDIVDIHLTAGVREVAEDIAELLRLQAETVVALGQRFPALRPQLDRILR
;
A
#
# COMPACT_ATOMS: atom_id res chain seq x y z
N MET A 1 -3.62 -3.31 24.55
CA MET A 1 -4.05 -3.63 23.17
C MET A 1 -2.95 -3.08 22.30
N ASP A 2 -2.02 -3.94 21.90
CA ASP A 2 -0.78 -3.49 21.26
C ASP A 2 -1.11 -2.91 19.89
N LEU A 3 -1.03 -1.58 19.77
CA LEU A 3 -1.06 -0.84 18.52
C LEU A 3 0.28 -1.05 17.78
N VAL A 4 0.71 -2.30 17.63
CA VAL A 4 1.92 -2.66 16.88
C VAL A 4 1.47 -3.04 15.48
N PHE A 5 1.36 -2.03 14.62
CA PHE A 5 1.26 -2.26 13.18
C PHE A 5 2.62 -1.98 12.58
N PRO A 6 3.34 -3.03 12.12
CA PRO A 6 4.65 -2.82 11.57
C PRO A 6 4.50 -2.08 10.24
N LEU A 7 5.24 -0.97 10.13
CA LEU A 7 5.59 -0.32 8.85
C LEU A 7 6.32 -1.27 7.93
N ARG A 8 7.00 -2.23 8.54
CA ARG A 8 7.63 -3.33 7.86
C ARG A 8 6.55 -4.31 7.48
N ARG A 9 6.37 -4.43 6.17
CA ARG A 9 5.58 -5.50 5.58
C ARG A 9 5.97 -6.83 6.19
N ARG A 10 4.98 -7.63 6.57
CA ARG A 10 5.26 -8.98 7.09
C ARG A 10 5.91 -9.76 5.96
N ALA A 11 6.83 -10.67 6.29
CA ALA A 11 7.38 -11.56 5.29
C ALA A 11 6.24 -12.32 4.59
N GLY A 12 6.36 -12.50 3.29
CA GLY A 12 5.47 -13.32 2.49
C GLY A 12 4.90 -12.66 1.24
N ILE A 13 4.08 -13.44 0.53
CA ILE A 13 3.62 -13.14 -0.83
C ILE A 13 2.15 -12.78 -0.92
N PHE A 14 1.37 -12.99 0.14
CA PHE A 14 -0.07 -12.79 0.09
C PHE A 14 -0.49 -11.39 0.55
N LYS A 15 -1.72 -11.00 0.23
CA LYS A 15 -2.30 -9.72 0.66
C LYS A 15 -2.23 -9.51 2.17
N GLY A 16 -2.39 -10.55 3.00
CA GLY A 16 -2.21 -10.44 4.46
C GLY A 16 -0.81 -10.02 4.93
N SER A 17 0.18 -9.98 4.03
CA SER A 17 1.49 -9.40 4.29
C SER A 17 1.50 -7.87 4.21
N THR A 18 0.52 -7.24 3.53
CA THR A 18 0.48 -5.79 3.28
C THR A 18 0.36 -4.98 4.57
N VAL A 19 0.90 -3.76 4.55
CA VAL A 19 0.81 -2.81 5.68
C VAL A 19 -0.31 -1.81 5.47
N MET A 20 -0.67 -1.05 6.51
CA MET A 20 -1.70 -0.01 6.44
C MET A 20 -1.51 0.96 5.26
N TRP A 21 -0.26 1.33 4.97
CA TRP A 21 0.10 2.28 3.92
C TRP A 21 -0.20 1.76 2.51
N ASP A 22 -0.19 0.45 2.30
CA ASP A 22 -0.50 -0.27 1.05
C ASP A 22 -1.93 -0.04 0.56
N HIS A 23 -2.80 0.45 1.43
CA HIS A 23 -4.19 0.71 1.13
C HIS A 23 -4.54 2.20 1.07
N LEU A 24 -3.59 3.11 1.35
CA LEU A 24 -3.87 4.54 1.32
C LEU A 24 -4.20 5.05 -0.07
N ALA A 25 -3.64 4.47 -1.12
CA ALA A 25 -3.90 4.86 -2.51
C ALA A 25 -5.27 4.33 -3.00
N GLN A 26 -5.77 3.24 -2.41
CA GLN A 26 -7.02 2.61 -2.81
C GLN A 26 -8.20 3.56 -2.56
N THR A 27 -8.99 3.81 -3.61
CA THR A 27 -10.05 4.81 -3.65
C THR A 27 -11.21 4.43 -2.74
N SER A 28 -11.30 5.08 -1.57
CA SER A 28 -12.54 5.16 -0.79
C SER A 28 -13.12 6.58 -0.89
N PRO A 29 -14.42 6.74 -1.22
CA PRO A 29 -15.09 8.05 -1.23
C PRO A 29 -15.08 8.77 0.12
N SER A 30 -14.84 8.06 1.22
CA SER A 30 -14.72 8.62 2.57
C SER A 30 -13.42 9.39 2.80
N ILE A 31 -12.45 9.27 1.88
CA ILE A 31 -11.18 9.98 1.93
C ILE A 31 -11.17 10.93 0.74
N ASP A 32 -11.81 12.09 0.89
CA ASP A 32 -11.40 13.28 0.14
C ASP A 32 -9.98 13.62 0.63
N LYS A 33 -8.96 12.94 0.07
CA LYS A 33 -7.61 12.77 0.65
C LYS A 33 -6.81 14.05 0.83
N SER A 34 -7.34 15.17 0.34
CA SER A 34 -6.78 16.50 0.55
C SER A 34 -7.49 17.28 1.65
N THR A 35 -8.72 16.95 2.07
CA THR A 35 -9.47 17.77 3.05
C THR A 35 -9.75 17.02 4.35
N TYR A 36 -9.34 17.60 5.48
CA TYR A 36 -9.41 16.98 6.79
C TYR A 36 -10.36 17.75 7.70
N GLY A 37 -11.33 17.04 8.29
CA GLY A 37 -12.30 17.61 9.22
C GLY A 37 -11.72 17.78 10.61
N GLY A 38 -12.14 18.82 11.32
CA GLY A 38 -11.62 19.13 12.64
C GLY A 38 -12.41 20.19 13.38
N TRP A 39 -11.79 20.72 14.42
CA TRP A 39 -12.31 21.81 15.23
C TRP A 39 -11.29 22.94 15.29
N CYS A 40 -11.78 24.17 15.33
CA CYS A 40 -10.98 25.36 15.57
C CYS A 40 -11.64 26.17 16.70
N PHE A 41 -10.83 26.67 17.61
CA PHE A 41 -11.25 27.46 18.76
C PHE A 41 -10.72 28.87 18.67
N LYS A 42 -11.59 29.85 18.96
CA LYS A 42 -11.21 31.24 19.22
C LYS A 42 -11.68 31.60 20.62
N GLY A 43 -10.77 31.54 21.59
CA GLY A 43 -11.13 31.59 23.00
C GLY A 43 -11.95 30.35 23.38
N VAL A 44 -13.16 30.55 23.93
CA VAL A 44 -14.05 29.46 24.37
C VAL A 44 -15.04 28.98 23.31
N GLN A 45 -15.11 29.64 22.15
CA GLN A 45 -16.02 29.26 21.07
C GLN A 45 -15.31 28.31 20.09
N GLY A 46 -15.81 27.08 20.02
CA GLY A 46 -15.35 26.06 19.08
C GLY A 46 -16.31 25.92 17.89
N ASN A 47 -15.76 25.90 16.67
CA ASN A 47 -16.52 25.63 15.45
C ASN A 47 -15.91 24.45 14.70
N GLN A 48 -16.75 23.70 13.99
CA GLN A 48 -16.27 22.74 13.01
C GLN A 48 -15.47 23.47 11.94
N SER A 49 -14.33 22.89 11.56
CA SER A 49 -13.41 23.44 10.58
C SER A 49 -12.92 22.34 9.64
N ARG A 50 -12.38 22.77 8.50
CA ARG A 50 -11.71 21.90 7.55
C ARG A 50 -10.38 22.53 7.16
N VAL A 51 -9.38 21.70 6.93
CA VAL A 51 -8.12 22.12 6.33
C VAL A 51 -7.90 21.32 5.05
N THR A 52 -7.46 22.00 3.99
CA THR A 52 -7.16 21.38 2.70
C THR A 52 -5.66 21.41 2.45
N ASN A 53 -5.10 20.24 2.14
CA ASN A 53 -3.74 20.05 1.69
C ASN A 53 -3.59 20.63 0.27
N PRO A 54 -2.79 21.70 0.09
CA PRO A 54 -2.66 22.39 -1.20
C PRO A 54 -1.97 21.53 -2.25
N CYS A 55 -1.26 20.46 -1.85
CA CYS A 55 -0.57 19.54 -2.73
C CYS A 55 -1.42 18.33 -3.14
N GLY A 56 -2.69 18.28 -2.71
CA GLY A 56 -3.64 17.25 -3.09
C GLY A 56 -3.70 16.07 -2.11
N ALA A 57 -3.95 14.88 -2.65
CA ALA A 57 -4.13 13.65 -1.89
C ALA A 57 -2.80 13.15 -1.30
N LEU A 58 -2.82 12.54 -0.11
CA LEU A 58 -1.61 11.93 0.49
C LEU A 58 -1.06 10.72 -0.30
N ALA A 59 -1.88 10.09 -1.13
CA ALA A 59 -1.48 8.98 -1.99
C ALA A 59 -2.29 9.00 -3.28
N GLU A 60 -1.65 8.57 -4.36
CA GLU A 60 -2.19 8.54 -5.71
C GLU A 60 -2.11 7.12 -6.29
N THR A 61 -3.03 6.81 -7.20
CA THR A 61 -2.99 5.59 -8.02
C THR A 61 -2.89 5.98 -9.48
N ILE A 62 -1.83 5.54 -10.15
CA ILE A 62 -1.64 5.67 -11.58
C ILE A 62 -2.07 4.36 -12.23
N ARG A 63 -2.95 4.42 -13.23
CA ARG A 63 -3.42 3.24 -13.97
C ARG A 63 -2.69 3.13 -15.30
N VAL A 64 -2.14 1.96 -15.59
CA VAL A 64 -1.51 1.61 -16.87
C VAL A 64 -2.35 0.47 -17.48
N PRO A 65 -3.14 0.73 -18.54
CA PRO A 65 -4.13 -0.23 -19.03
C PRO A 65 -3.51 -1.50 -19.64
N ASP A 66 -2.40 -1.34 -20.35
CA ASP A 66 -1.76 -2.41 -21.13
C ASP A 66 -0.31 -2.58 -20.68
N PHE A 67 -0.11 -3.06 -19.45
CA PHE A 67 1.21 -3.30 -18.90
C PHE A 67 1.70 -4.71 -19.27
N ASP A 68 2.82 -4.76 -20.00
CA ASP A 68 3.51 -6.00 -20.37
C ASP A 68 4.49 -6.41 -19.26
N PHE A 69 4.49 -7.69 -18.92
CA PHE A 69 5.38 -8.30 -17.91
C PHE A 69 5.60 -9.77 -18.23
N ASP A 70 6.65 -10.38 -17.68
CA ASP A 70 6.83 -11.83 -17.73
C ASP A 70 6.23 -12.50 -16.49
N ILE A 71 5.62 -13.68 -16.63
CA ILE A 71 5.01 -14.39 -15.50
C ILE A 71 6.01 -14.67 -14.36
N THR A 72 7.31 -14.79 -14.67
CA THR A 72 8.38 -15.00 -13.69
C THR A 72 8.68 -13.77 -12.83
N GLU A 73 8.19 -12.59 -13.23
CA GLU A 73 8.33 -11.35 -12.49
C GLU A 73 7.31 -11.18 -11.36
N VAL A 74 6.33 -12.08 -11.26
CA VAL A 74 5.32 -12.03 -10.21
C VAL A 74 5.94 -12.43 -8.86
N GLU A 75 5.85 -11.52 -7.90
CA GLU A 75 6.46 -11.66 -6.57
C GLU A 75 5.42 -11.71 -5.44
N GLY A 76 4.15 -11.48 -5.79
CA GLY A 76 3.06 -11.55 -4.84
C GLY A 76 1.70 -11.83 -5.47
N ILE A 77 0.77 -12.25 -4.63
CA ILE A 77 -0.58 -12.66 -5.02
C ILE A 77 -1.58 -12.01 -4.06
N CYS A 78 -2.56 -11.32 -4.62
CA CYS A 78 -3.68 -10.75 -3.88
C CYS A 78 -4.92 -11.65 -4.01
N ASN A 79 -5.72 -11.72 -2.94
CA ASN A 79 -7.02 -12.39 -2.88
C ASN A 79 -6.94 -13.92 -3.07
N SER A 80 -5.86 -14.55 -2.59
CA SER A 80 -5.75 -16.00 -2.65
C SER A 80 -6.61 -16.65 -1.56
N GLN A 81 -7.24 -17.79 -1.86
CA GLN A 81 -7.94 -18.58 -0.84
C GLN A 81 -6.98 -19.31 0.12
N SER A 82 -5.66 -19.29 -0.16
CA SER A 82 -4.62 -19.92 0.67
C SER A 82 -3.83 -18.92 1.51
N GLU A 83 -4.45 -17.78 1.84
CA GLU A 83 -3.90 -16.74 2.71
C GLU A 83 -3.61 -17.22 4.15
N ASP A 84 -4.06 -18.43 4.52
CA ASP A 84 -3.81 -19.11 5.79
C ASP A 84 -2.44 -19.81 5.86
N ARG A 85 -1.76 -20.00 4.71
CA ARG A 85 -0.40 -20.57 4.64
C ARG A 85 0.63 -19.45 4.46
N SER A 86 1.85 -19.70 4.95
CA SER A 86 2.98 -18.77 4.80
C SER A 86 3.99 -19.32 3.79
N PHE A 87 4.40 -18.48 2.85
CA PHE A 87 5.44 -18.76 1.87
C PHE A 87 6.33 -17.53 1.72
N ASP A 88 7.64 -17.74 1.64
CA ASP A 88 8.63 -16.66 1.49
C ASP A 88 8.60 -16.05 0.09
N SER A 89 8.27 -16.85 -0.93
CA SER A 89 8.24 -16.40 -2.33
C SER A 89 7.16 -17.11 -3.17
N VAL A 90 6.78 -16.50 -4.30
CA VAL A 90 5.84 -17.09 -5.27
C VAL A 90 6.43 -18.38 -5.85
N GLN A 91 7.74 -18.47 -5.90
CA GLN A 91 8.50 -19.62 -6.36
C GLN A 91 8.36 -20.80 -5.39
N ASP A 92 8.44 -20.54 -4.08
CA ASP A 92 8.22 -21.58 -3.06
C ASP A 92 6.78 -22.07 -3.05
N PHE A 93 5.82 -21.14 -3.22
CA PHE A 93 4.41 -21.48 -3.36
C PHE A 93 4.12 -22.32 -4.61
N GLY A 94 4.71 -21.94 -5.75
CA GLY A 94 4.60 -22.68 -7.00
C GLY A 94 5.24 -24.06 -6.93
N ARG A 95 6.41 -24.19 -6.31
CA ARG A 95 7.11 -25.46 -6.08
C ARG A 95 6.30 -26.41 -5.21
N ASP A 96 5.75 -25.92 -4.10
CA ASP A 96 4.86 -26.70 -3.21
C ASP A 96 3.67 -27.26 -3.98
N TYR A 97 3.02 -26.44 -4.80
CA TYR A 97 1.89 -26.87 -5.59
C TYR A 97 2.25 -27.85 -6.71
N ALA A 98 3.36 -27.62 -7.42
CA ALA A 98 3.86 -28.56 -8.44
C ALA A 98 4.15 -29.93 -7.84
N ALA A 99 4.77 -29.97 -6.66
CA ALA A 99 5.02 -31.21 -5.93
C ALA A 99 3.71 -31.90 -5.51
N TYR A 100 2.73 -31.14 -5.01
CA TYR A 100 1.40 -31.66 -4.66
C TYR A 100 0.71 -32.33 -5.86
N LEU A 101 0.74 -31.70 -7.05
CA LEU A 101 0.18 -32.26 -8.27
C LEU A 101 1.05 -33.34 -8.93
N LYS A 102 2.25 -33.61 -8.40
CA LYS A 102 3.26 -34.52 -8.99
C LYS A 102 3.61 -34.15 -10.43
N VAL A 103 3.71 -32.85 -10.69
CA VAL A 103 4.07 -32.30 -12.00
C VAL A 103 5.57 -32.02 -12.03
N SER A 104 6.25 -32.44 -13.11
CA SER A 104 7.67 -32.17 -13.33
C SER A 104 7.91 -30.70 -13.70
N ALA A 105 9.09 -30.17 -13.34
CA ALA A 105 9.54 -28.85 -13.77
C ALA A 105 10.13 -28.91 -15.19
N ASP A 106 9.27 -29.23 -16.17
CA ASP A 106 9.61 -29.30 -17.59
C ASP A 106 8.50 -28.67 -18.45
N GLU A 107 8.64 -28.73 -19.78
CA GLU A 107 7.65 -28.21 -20.73
C GLU A 107 6.25 -28.84 -20.59
N ALA A 108 6.18 -30.13 -20.23
CA ALA A 108 4.90 -30.80 -20.03
C ALA A 108 4.22 -30.28 -18.77
N GLY A 109 4.97 -30.10 -17.69
CA GLY A 109 4.46 -29.52 -16.46
C GLY A 109 4.05 -28.06 -16.60
N PHE A 110 4.83 -27.28 -17.35
CA PHE A 110 4.47 -25.91 -17.69
C PHE A 110 3.14 -25.84 -18.44
N ALA A 111 2.92 -26.74 -19.41
CA ALA A 111 1.65 -26.85 -20.12
C ALA A 111 0.49 -27.23 -19.19
N VAL A 112 0.71 -28.10 -18.20
CA VAL A 112 -0.32 -28.43 -17.19
C VAL A 112 -0.71 -27.20 -16.38
N MET A 113 0.27 -26.43 -15.91
CA MET A 113 0.00 -25.24 -15.08
C MET A 113 -0.74 -24.15 -15.86
N THR A 114 -0.32 -23.89 -17.09
CA THR A 114 -0.88 -22.81 -17.92
C THR A 114 -2.25 -23.12 -18.52
N ARG A 115 -2.63 -24.40 -18.67
CA ARG A 115 -3.95 -24.81 -19.20
C ARG A 115 -5.11 -24.59 -18.23
N HIS A 116 -4.83 -24.29 -16.95
CA HIS A 116 -5.89 -24.10 -15.98
C HIS A 116 -6.70 -22.84 -16.27
N ARG A 117 -8.01 -23.00 -16.54
CA ARG A 117 -8.91 -21.92 -16.98
C ARG A 117 -9.00 -20.72 -16.02
N GLU A 118 -8.71 -20.92 -14.73
CA GLU A 118 -8.73 -19.84 -13.75
C GLU A 118 -7.45 -19.02 -13.72
N VAL A 119 -6.44 -19.35 -14.54
CA VAL A 119 -5.34 -18.42 -14.82
C VAL A 119 -5.87 -17.41 -15.85
N ARG A 120 -6.71 -16.48 -15.37
CA ARG A 120 -7.51 -15.60 -16.25
C ARG A 120 -6.65 -14.55 -16.96
N LEU A 121 -5.46 -14.24 -16.47
CA LEU A 121 -4.45 -13.49 -17.23
C LEU A 121 -4.16 -14.10 -18.62
N ILE A 122 -4.35 -15.42 -18.78
CA ILE A 122 -4.22 -16.12 -20.07
C ILE A 122 -5.59 -16.28 -20.73
N HIS A 123 -6.56 -16.81 -19.98
CA HIS A 123 -7.81 -17.34 -20.56
C HIS A 123 -8.98 -16.36 -20.57
N SER A 124 -8.87 -15.23 -19.87
CA SER A 124 -9.90 -14.17 -19.83
C SER A 124 -9.27 -12.79 -19.57
N PRO A 125 -8.48 -12.26 -20.52
CA PRO A 125 -7.74 -11.00 -20.36
C PRO A 125 -8.64 -9.86 -19.86
N GLY A 126 -8.13 -9.09 -18.90
CA GLY A 126 -8.87 -8.00 -18.24
C GLY A 126 -9.66 -8.42 -16.99
N SER A 127 -9.78 -9.72 -16.70
CA SER A 127 -10.45 -10.19 -15.47
C SER A 127 -9.58 -10.07 -14.22
N ASP A 128 -8.29 -10.35 -14.37
CA ASP A 128 -7.29 -10.21 -13.32
C ASP A 128 -6.48 -8.93 -13.58
N THR A 129 -6.00 -8.29 -12.50
CA THR A 129 -5.22 -7.05 -12.57
C THR A 129 -3.88 -7.19 -11.87
N LEU A 130 -3.03 -6.18 -12.04
CA LEU A 130 -1.73 -6.09 -11.39
C LEU A 130 -1.71 -4.92 -10.42
N MET A 131 -0.89 -5.05 -9.37
CA MET A 131 -0.64 -4.00 -8.41
C MET A 131 0.87 -3.87 -8.16
N LEU A 132 1.35 -2.63 -8.16
CA LEU A 132 2.69 -2.24 -7.75
C LEU A 132 2.57 -1.09 -6.75
N GLN A 133 3.32 -1.17 -5.65
CA GLN A 133 3.49 -0.05 -4.74
C GLN A 133 4.87 0.55 -4.95
N ALA A 134 4.93 1.86 -5.13
CA ALA A 134 6.17 2.55 -5.46
C ALA A 134 7.21 2.50 -4.34
N TRP A 135 6.84 2.16 -3.10
CA TRP A 135 7.73 1.96 -1.94
C TRP A 135 8.08 0.49 -1.63
N ASP A 136 7.56 -0.48 -2.40
CA ASP A 136 7.83 -1.92 -2.23
C ASP A 136 8.41 -2.57 -3.49
N GLY A 137 7.94 -2.17 -4.67
CA GLY A 137 8.54 -2.55 -5.95
C GLY A 137 8.26 -3.97 -6.45
N ARG A 138 7.62 -4.82 -5.64
CA ARG A 138 7.21 -6.17 -6.03
C ARG A 138 5.92 -6.14 -6.85
N LEU A 139 5.88 -6.94 -7.91
CA LEU A 139 4.71 -7.05 -8.78
C LEU A 139 3.70 -8.07 -8.21
N PHE A 140 2.51 -7.60 -7.88
CA PHE A 140 1.41 -8.43 -7.37
C PHE A 140 0.40 -8.74 -8.47
N VAL A 141 -0.04 -10.00 -8.53
CA VAL A 141 -1.22 -10.40 -9.31
C VAL A 141 -2.45 -10.39 -8.41
N CYS A 142 -3.49 -9.66 -8.81
CA CYS A 142 -4.79 -9.64 -8.18
C CYS A 142 -5.74 -10.54 -8.94
N ASN A 143 -5.83 -11.81 -8.54
CA ASN A 143 -6.71 -12.79 -9.16
C ASN A 143 -7.76 -13.34 -8.20
N GLY A 144 -8.94 -13.68 -8.73
CA GLY A 144 -10.03 -14.29 -7.96
C GLY A 144 -9.99 -15.82 -7.94
N GLY A 145 -9.03 -16.44 -8.62
CA GLY A 145 -8.88 -17.89 -8.77
C GLY A 145 -7.59 -18.25 -9.51
N GLY A 146 -7.19 -19.51 -9.48
CA GLY A 146 -6.02 -20.00 -10.22
C GLY A 146 -4.64 -19.59 -9.68
N SER A 147 -4.54 -18.98 -8.49
CA SER A 147 -3.27 -18.52 -7.90
C SER A 147 -2.19 -19.60 -7.81
N HIS A 148 -2.57 -20.82 -7.41
CA HIS A 148 -1.66 -21.97 -7.34
C HIS A 148 -1.09 -22.35 -8.71
N HIS A 149 -1.95 -22.38 -9.73
CA HIS A 149 -1.55 -22.70 -11.10
C HIS A 149 -0.67 -21.61 -11.71
N LEU A 150 -0.98 -20.34 -11.43
CA LEU A 150 -0.14 -19.21 -11.85
C LEU A 150 1.23 -19.27 -11.18
N ALA A 151 1.29 -19.49 -9.87
CA ALA A 151 2.55 -19.62 -9.14
C ALA A 151 3.36 -20.83 -9.62
N GLY A 152 2.70 -21.96 -9.86
CA GLY A 152 3.31 -23.16 -10.45
C GLY A 152 3.85 -22.90 -11.86
N ALA A 153 3.12 -22.17 -12.71
CA ALA A 153 3.59 -21.77 -14.03
C ALA A 153 4.81 -20.84 -13.94
N ALA A 154 4.78 -19.84 -13.05
CA ALA A 154 5.89 -18.94 -12.80
C ALA A 154 7.14 -19.67 -12.29
N TYR A 155 6.95 -20.66 -11.42
CA TYR A 155 8.01 -21.53 -10.92
C TYR A 155 8.64 -22.35 -12.05
N ILE A 156 7.83 -23.13 -12.77
CA ILE A 156 8.34 -24.01 -13.82
C ILE A 156 8.98 -23.20 -14.96
N ALA A 157 8.37 -22.08 -15.37
CA ALA A 157 8.94 -21.17 -16.37
C ALA A 157 10.36 -20.74 -16.02
N ARG A 158 10.60 -20.39 -14.74
CA ARG A 158 11.92 -20.01 -14.26
C ARG A 158 12.91 -21.17 -14.32
N GLU A 159 12.51 -22.37 -13.89
CA GLU A 159 13.38 -23.55 -13.88
C GLU A 159 13.84 -23.95 -15.29
N ILE A 160 12.96 -23.83 -16.29
CA ILE A 160 13.29 -24.19 -17.68
C ILE A 160 13.83 -23.02 -18.51
N GLY A 161 13.96 -21.82 -17.91
CA GLY A 161 14.42 -20.61 -18.61
C GLY A 161 13.46 -20.13 -19.72
N ARG A 162 12.16 -20.37 -19.57
CA ARG A 162 11.13 -20.03 -20.55
C ARG A 162 10.45 -18.72 -20.20
N ALA A 163 10.48 -17.77 -21.13
CA ALA A 163 9.66 -16.56 -21.04
C ALA A 163 8.19 -16.85 -21.36
N MET A 164 7.31 -16.17 -20.64
CA MET A 164 5.88 -16.13 -20.86
C MET A 164 5.39 -14.69 -20.66
N PRO A 165 5.45 -13.86 -21.71
CA PRO A 165 4.95 -12.50 -21.65
C PRO A 165 3.42 -12.50 -21.51
N LEU A 166 2.93 -11.68 -20.60
CA LEU A 166 1.52 -11.46 -20.31
C LEU A 166 1.24 -9.96 -20.31
N ARG A 167 -0.04 -9.61 -20.48
CA ARG A 167 -0.53 -8.23 -20.48
C ARG A 167 -1.74 -8.10 -19.58
N ALA A 168 -1.73 -7.09 -18.72
CA ALA A 168 -2.88 -6.75 -17.88
C ALA A 168 -2.85 -5.28 -17.45
N GLN A 169 -3.97 -4.83 -16.90
CA GLN A 169 -4.05 -3.50 -16.28
C GLN A 169 -3.24 -3.50 -14.98
N LEU A 170 -2.35 -2.52 -14.85
CA LEU A 170 -1.57 -2.25 -13.65
C LEU A 170 -2.13 -1.03 -12.90
N SER A 171 -2.26 -1.18 -11.59
CA SER A 171 -2.37 -0.07 -10.62
C SER A 171 -1.02 0.16 -9.96
N LEU A 172 -0.42 1.33 -10.19
CA LEU A 172 0.78 1.81 -9.52
C LEU A 172 0.38 2.79 -8.42
N ASP A 173 0.50 2.37 -7.18
CA ASP A 173 0.19 3.17 -5.99
C ASP A 173 1.45 3.91 -5.51
N CYS A 174 1.34 5.21 -5.23
CA CYS A 174 2.45 6.04 -4.77
C CYS A 174 2.02 7.02 -3.66
N LEU A 175 2.96 7.36 -2.78
CA LEU A 175 2.82 8.47 -1.84
C LEU A 175 3.08 9.79 -2.55
N ASN A 176 2.21 10.78 -2.32
CA ASN A 176 2.43 12.14 -2.82
C ASN A 176 3.39 12.87 -1.87
N ALA A 177 4.66 12.93 -2.25
CA ALA A 177 5.71 13.50 -1.41
C ALA A 177 5.47 14.97 -1.05
N PRO A 178 5.06 15.87 -1.98
CA PRO A 178 4.67 17.24 -1.63
C PRO A 178 3.57 17.32 -0.57
N ALA A 179 2.51 16.50 -0.69
CA ALA A 179 1.40 16.48 0.25
C ALA A 179 1.80 16.03 1.65
N TRP A 180 2.66 15.01 1.75
CA TRP A 180 3.19 14.57 3.04
C TRP A 180 4.14 15.59 3.66
N ARG A 181 5.04 16.21 2.88
CA ARG A 181 5.94 17.26 3.39
C ARG A 181 5.14 18.42 3.96
N TRP A 182 4.16 18.94 3.21
CA TRP A 182 3.29 19.99 3.71
C TRP A 182 2.59 19.56 5.01
N LEU A 183 2.05 18.35 5.07
CA LEU A 183 1.35 17.87 6.26
C LEU A 183 2.27 17.84 7.49
N LEU A 184 3.48 17.28 7.34
CA LEU A 184 4.46 17.14 8.42
C LEU A 184 5.10 18.48 8.83
N GLU A 185 5.15 19.47 7.94
CA GLU A 185 5.58 20.84 8.28
C GLU A 185 4.51 21.58 9.10
N GLN A 186 3.23 21.39 8.74
CA GLN A 186 2.12 22.10 9.39
C GLN A 186 1.61 21.43 10.67
N PHE A 187 1.81 20.12 10.81
CA PHE A 187 1.22 19.33 11.89
C PHE A 187 2.18 18.28 12.46
N PHE A 188 2.10 18.07 13.77
CA PHE A 188 2.43 16.78 14.35
C PHE A 188 1.33 15.78 14.00
N VAL A 189 1.71 14.58 13.56
CA VAL A 189 0.78 13.57 13.05
C VAL A 189 0.85 12.33 13.93
N LEU A 190 -0.19 12.12 14.74
CA LEU A 190 -0.26 11.01 15.67
C LEU A 190 -1.23 9.95 15.18
N GLN A 191 -0.83 8.68 15.21
CA GLN A 191 -1.73 7.57 14.95
C GLN A 191 -2.51 7.22 16.22
N VAL A 192 -3.82 7.44 16.19
CA VAL A 192 -4.70 7.25 17.34
C VAL A 192 -5.78 6.19 17.04
N PRO A 193 -6.34 5.49 18.03
CA PRO A 193 -7.48 4.61 17.81
C PRO A 193 -8.66 5.36 17.15
N ARG A 194 -9.46 4.70 16.32
CA ARG A 194 -10.59 5.34 15.63
C ARG A 194 -11.61 5.96 16.59
N ASN A 195 -11.75 5.40 17.78
CA ASN A 195 -12.62 5.88 18.84
C ASN A 195 -11.94 6.90 19.78
N HIS A 196 -10.81 7.49 19.40
CA HIS A 196 -10.08 8.44 20.23
C HIS A 196 -10.87 9.77 20.38
N ARG A 197 -11.40 10.03 21.58
CA ARG A 197 -12.37 11.11 21.85
C ARG A 197 -11.75 12.42 22.35
N VAL A 198 -10.52 12.75 21.97
CA VAL A 198 -9.83 13.97 22.47
C VAL A 198 -9.70 15.08 21.44
N LEU A 199 -10.27 14.92 20.23
CA LEU A 199 -10.11 15.89 19.14
C LEU A 199 -10.52 17.31 19.55
N ALA A 200 -11.65 17.45 20.26
CA ALA A 200 -12.14 18.75 20.72
C ALA A 200 -11.24 19.34 21.82
N ASP A 201 -10.76 18.52 22.76
CA ASP A 201 -9.88 18.96 23.84
C ASP A 201 -8.52 19.42 23.31
N VAL A 202 -7.95 18.65 22.38
CA VAL A 202 -6.71 19.01 21.68
C VAL A 202 -6.90 20.29 20.88
N ALA A 203 -8.03 20.44 20.17
CA ALA A 203 -8.33 21.67 19.44
C ALA A 203 -8.52 22.88 20.36
N MET A 204 -9.12 22.70 21.54
CA MET A 204 -9.29 23.76 22.53
C MET A 204 -7.94 24.25 23.06
N LEU A 205 -6.99 23.34 23.29
CA LEU A 205 -5.65 23.68 23.80
C LEU A 205 -4.75 24.25 22.70
N ALA A 206 -4.67 23.59 21.54
CA ALA A 206 -3.79 23.97 20.44
C ALA A 206 -4.38 25.05 19.51
N GLY A 207 -5.63 25.46 19.75
CA GLY A 207 -6.39 26.38 18.90
C GLY A 207 -7.04 25.72 17.68
N ALA A 208 -6.50 24.60 17.20
CA ALA A 208 -7.15 23.74 16.22
C ALA A 208 -6.65 22.30 16.31
N ALA A 209 -7.44 21.35 15.83
CA ALA A 209 -7.02 19.98 15.59
C ALA A 209 -7.89 19.35 14.51
N TYR A 210 -7.30 18.44 13.73
CA TYR A 210 -7.99 17.78 12.62
C TYR A 210 -7.78 16.27 12.67
N LEU A 211 -8.63 15.53 11.95
CA LEU A 211 -8.60 14.08 11.91
C LEU A 211 -8.63 13.59 10.45
N ILE A 212 -7.78 12.62 10.16
CA ILE A 212 -7.86 11.80 8.95
C ILE A 212 -8.38 10.43 9.37
N GLU A 213 -9.62 10.12 8.99
CA GLU A 213 -10.15 8.77 9.19
C GLU A 213 -9.56 7.81 8.16
N LEU A 214 -8.94 6.74 8.65
CA LEU A 214 -8.54 5.63 7.79
C LEU A 214 -9.75 4.69 7.59
N PRO A 215 -9.91 4.07 6.41
CA PRO A 215 -10.99 3.11 6.22
C PRO A 215 -10.87 1.94 7.19
N VAL A 216 -12.02 1.44 7.66
CA VAL A 216 -12.08 0.38 8.69
C VAL A 216 -11.43 -0.94 8.29
N TRP A 217 -11.38 -1.23 6.98
CA TRP A 217 -10.70 -2.40 6.42
C TRP A 217 -9.19 -2.20 6.27
N VAL A 218 -8.70 -0.96 6.41
CA VAL A 218 -7.28 -0.59 6.39
C VAL A 218 -6.72 -0.55 7.80
N SER A 219 -7.44 0.10 8.71
CA SER A 219 -7.03 0.22 10.11
C SER A 219 -8.22 0.55 11.01
N GLN A 220 -8.13 0.15 12.27
CA GLN A 220 -9.01 0.64 13.35
C GLN A 220 -8.45 1.93 13.99
N SER A 221 -7.66 2.69 13.24
CA SER A 221 -6.97 3.90 13.67
C SER A 221 -7.34 5.10 12.78
N SER A 222 -7.02 6.29 13.26
CA SER A 222 -7.10 7.57 12.55
C SER A 222 -5.76 8.31 12.72
N LEU A 223 -5.53 9.34 11.91
CA LEU A 223 -4.40 10.25 12.11
C LEU A 223 -4.92 11.56 12.74
N LEU A 224 -4.48 11.86 13.95
CA LEU A 224 -4.72 13.12 14.65
C LEU A 224 -3.67 14.14 14.21
N LEU A 225 -4.13 15.29 13.73
CA LEU A 225 -3.30 16.39 13.27
C LEU A 225 -3.32 17.52 14.29
N ILE A 226 -2.16 17.83 14.87
CA ILE A 226 -1.97 18.88 15.87
C ILE A 226 -1.09 19.98 15.28
N PRO A 227 -1.54 21.24 15.15
CA PRO A 227 -0.76 22.30 14.51
C PRO A 227 0.62 22.46 15.13
N SER A 228 1.69 22.40 14.33
CA SER A 228 3.08 22.44 14.81
C SER A 228 3.46 23.79 15.42
N GLN A 229 2.78 24.86 15.01
CA GLN A 229 3.11 26.24 15.38
C GLN A 229 2.51 26.72 16.71
N ALA A 230 1.57 25.96 17.31
CA ALA A 230 1.00 26.36 18.60
C ALA A 230 1.95 26.00 19.76
N ARG A 231 2.12 26.93 20.70
CA ARG A 231 3.12 26.82 21.79
C ARG A 231 2.97 25.54 22.62
N VAL A 232 1.74 25.06 22.82
CA VAL A 232 1.42 23.89 23.65
C VAL A 232 1.43 22.57 22.86
N SER A 233 1.58 22.60 21.54
CA SER A 233 1.40 21.40 20.71
C SER A 233 2.42 20.32 21.04
N ARG A 234 3.66 20.70 21.34
CA ARG A 234 4.69 19.71 21.70
C ARG A 234 4.36 19.02 23.02
N ASP A 235 3.91 19.77 24.02
CA ASP A 235 3.49 19.20 25.32
C ASP A 235 2.32 18.22 25.13
N ILE A 236 1.34 18.58 24.29
CA ILE A 236 0.22 17.70 23.95
C ILE A 236 0.75 16.42 23.29
N VAL A 237 1.65 16.53 22.32
CA VAL A 237 2.28 15.36 21.66
C VAL A 237 2.97 14.48 22.68
N ASP A 238 3.81 15.03 23.55
CA ASP A 238 4.59 14.26 24.54
C ASP A 238 3.68 13.52 25.54
N ILE A 239 2.54 14.10 25.91
CA ILE A 239 1.50 13.41 26.71
C ILE A 239 0.95 12.18 25.97
N HIS A 240 0.64 12.33 24.67
CA HIS A 240 0.15 11.22 23.86
C HIS A 240 1.23 10.14 23.69
N LEU A 241 2.48 10.53 23.42
CA LEU A 241 3.61 9.61 23.32
C LEU A 241 3.81 8.81 24.62
N THR A 242 3.71 9.47 25.77
CA THR A 242 3.77 8.80 27.09
C THR A 242 2.62 7.81 27.30
N ALA A 243 1.45 8.07 26.69
CA ALA A 243 0.31 7.16 26.70
C ALA A 243 0.42 6.02 25.67
N GLY A 244 1.56 5.89 24.98
CA GLY A 244 1.81 4.83 23.99
C GLY A 244 1.22 5.12 22.60
N VAL A 245 0.77 6.34 22.34
CA VAL A 245 0.43 6.80 20.99
C VAL A 245 1.72 7.02 20.21
N ARG A 246 1.68 6.78 18.90
CA ARG A 246 2.85 6.91 18.03
C ARG A 246 2.73 8.10 17.09
N GLU A 247 3.82 8.81 16.90
CA GLU A 247 3.98 9.79 15.81
C GLU A 247 4.46 9.10 14.53
N VAL A 248 3.90 9.49 13.37
CA VAL A 248 4.16 8.81 12.07
C VAL A 248 5.15 9.55 11.18
N ALA A 249 5.79 10.62 11.65
CA ALA A 249 6.66 11.44 10.81
C ALA A 249 7.86 10.66 10.25
N GLU A 250 8.60 9.96 11.12
CA GLU A 250 9.75 9.13 10.73
C GLU A 250 9.34 7.99 9.79
N ASP A 251 8.18 7.41 10.05
CA ASP A 251 7.58 6.32 9.29
C ASP A 251 7.31 6.73 7.83
N ILE A 252 6.71 7.90 7.65
CA ILE A 252 6.44 8.48 6.34
C ILE A 252 7.74 8.88 5.64
N ALA A 253 8.70 9.45 6.37
CA ALA A 253 10.00 9.82 5.81
C ALA A 253 10.73 8.59 5.24
N GLU A 254 10.69 7.46 5.96
CA GLU A 254 11.28 6.21 5.49
C GLU A 254 10.56 5.65 4.26
N LEU A 255 9.23 5.67 4.23
CA LEU A 255 8.47 5.22 3.06
C LEU A 255 8.73 6.09 1.82
N LEU A 256 8.85 7.41 2.00
CA LEU A 256 9.21 8.33 0.91
C LEU A 256 10.63 8.08 0.40
N ARG A 257 11.58 7.75 1.28
CA ARG A 257 12.95 7.35 0.90
C ARG A 257 12.93 6.05 0.10
N LEU A 258 12.27 5.01 0.62
CA LEU A 258 12.11 3.72 -0.06
C LEU A 258 11.42 3.88 -1.41
N GLN A 259 10.42 4.77 -1.50
CA GLN A 259 9.77 5.08 -2.76
C GLN A 259 10.74 5.66 -3.78
N ALA A 260 11.57 6.63 -3.40
CA ALA A 260 12.52 7.24 -4.32
C ALA A 260 13.53 6.20 -4.87
N GLU A 261 14.05 5.32 -4.01
CA GLU A 261 14.96 4.24 -4.39
C GLU A 261 14.30 3.21 -5.30
N THR A 262 13.11 2.77 -4.92
CA THR A 262 12.34 1.76 -5.64
C THR A 262 11.90 2.27 -7.00
N VAL A 263 11.51 3.54 -7.12
CA VAL A 263 11.14 4.15 -8.41
C VAL A 263 12.30 4.09 -9.41
N VAL A 264 13.53 4.32 -8.96
CA VAL A 264 14.73 4.18 -9.83
C VAL A 264 14.91 2.73 -10.26
N ALA A 265 14.80 1.77 -9.34
CA ALA A 265 14.90 0.34 -9.64
C ALA A 265 13.79 -0.14 -10.59
N LEU A 266 12.55 0.29 -10.38
CA LEU A 266 11.42 0.01 -11.26
C LEU A 266 11.63 0.60 -12.66
N GLY A 267 12.24 1.77 -12.79
CA GLY A 267 12.56 2.36 -14.09
C GLY A 267 13.65 1.62 -14.88
N GLN A 268 14.45 0.80 -14.20
CA GLN A 268 15.40 -0.12 -14.82
C GLN A 268 14.74 -1.46 -15.17
N ARG A 269 13.96 -2.02 -14.24
CA ARG A 269 13.24 -3.28 -14.40
C ARG A 269 12.13 -3.20 -15.46
N PHE A 270 11.36 -2.12 -15.44
CA PHE A 270 10.22 -1.87 -16.31
C PHE A 270 10.38 -0.52 -17.05
N PRO A 271 11.21 -0.45 -18.11
CA PRO A 271 11.45 0.80 -18.84
C PRO A 271 10.18 1.46 -19.36
N ALA A 272 9.14 0.67 -19.67
CA ALA A 272 7.83 1.16 -20.12
C ALA A 272 7.09 2.03 -19.08
N LEU A 273 7.41 1.91 -17.79
CA LEU A 273 6.80 2.70 -16.72
C LEU A 273 7.49 4.05 -16.49
N ARG A 274 8.60 4.35 -17.17
CA ARG A 274 9.36 5.60 -16.95
C ARG A 274 8.50 6.86 -17.00
N PRO A 275 7.58 7.06 -17.95
CA PRO A 275 6.73 8.26 -17.96
C PRO A 275 5.90 8.45 -16.68
N GLN A 276 5.41 7.34 -16.10
CA GLN A 276 4.64 7.35 -14.86
C GLN A 276 5.57 7.54 -13.64
N LEU A 277 6.72 6.85 -13.64
CA LEU A 277 7.70 6.90 -12.56
C LEU A 277 8.36 8.29 -12.42
N ASP A 278 8.68 8.94 -13.55
CA ASP A 278 9.25 10.29 -13.56
C ASP A 278 8.28 11.34 -13.01
N ARG A 279 6.97 11.08 -13.05
CA ARG A 279 5.96 11.93 -12.40
C ARG A 279 5.97 11.77 -10.88
N ILE A 280 6.29 10.59 -10.36
CA ILE A 280 6.33 10.31 -8.91
C ILE A 280 7.51 11.04 -8.23
N LEU A 281 8.61 11.26 -8.96
CA LEU A 281 9.82 11.92 -8.44
C LEU A 281 9.74 13.46 -8.44
N ARG A 282 8.74 14.06 -9.09
CA ARG A 282 8.54 15.52 -9.14
C ARG A 282 7.82 16.02 -7.90
#